data_AF-L7FQL5-F1
#
_entry.id   AF-L7FQL5-F1
#
_cell.length_a   1.000
_cell.length_b   1.000
_cell.length_c   1.000
_cell.angle_alpha   90.00
_cell.angle_beta   90.00
_cell.angle_gamma   90.00
#
_symmetry.space_group_name_H-M   'P 1'
#
loop_
_entity.id
_entity.type
_entity.pdbx_description
1 polymer ?
#
loop_
_entity_poly.entity_id
_entity_poly.type
_entity_poly.pdbx_seq_one_letter_code
_entity_poly.pdbx_strand_id
1 'polypeptide(L)'
;MKPQASRNELESAREIEDCEKYIKENLDKKHSNQLNDDKDIQSLMQAILFGLKGVCTYISHAYLLGEKNTEINTFIHQALAAGFDNKERDLKAWIDLVKETGKWNFETLKLLDKANCTLGNPTPNLVKAKSKEL
;
A
#
# COMPACT_ATOMS: atom_id res chain seq x y z
N MET A 1 9.93 22.48 -9.35
CA MET A 1 8.51 22.64 -9.72
C MET A 1 7.87 21.26 -9.72
N LYS A 2 7.06 20.92 -8.71
CA LYS A 2 6.12 19.80 -8.84
C LYS A 2 4.75 20.43 -9.06
N PRO A 3 3.99 20.07 -10.11
CA PRO A 3 2.60 20.43 -10.17
C PRO A 3 1.89 19.56 -9.13
N GLN A 4 1.54 20.17 -8.00
CA GLN A 4 0.59 19.56 -7.08
C GLN A 4 -0.77 19.66 -7.76
N ALA A 5 -1.33 18.52 -8.18
CA ALA A 5 -2.68 18.48 -8.71
C ALA A 5 -3.62 19.21 -7.74
N SER A 6 -4.40 20.14 -8.27
CA SER A 6 -5.28 20.99 -7.48
C SER A 6 -6.33 20.13 -6.77
N ARG A 7 -6.82 20.59 -5.62
CA ARG A 7 -7.84 19.87 -4.82
C ARG A 7 -9.08 19.48 -5.65
N ASN A 8 -9.38 20.23 -6.70
CA ASN A 8 -10.48 19.95 -7.64
C ASN A 8 -10.18 18.76 -8.58
N GLU A 9 -8.92 18.55 -8.99
CA GLU A 9 -8.52 17.40 -9.82
C GLU A 9 -8.55 16.08 -9.02
N LEU A 10 -8.36 16.16 -7.69
CA LEU A 10 -8.49 15.02 -6.79
C LEU A 10 -9.96 14.69 -6.45
N GLU A 11 -10.85 15.69 -6.49
CA GLU A 11 -12.30 15.49 -6.27
C GLU A 11 -12.97 14.84 -7.49
N SER A 12 -12.57 15.17 -8.72
CA SER A 12 -13.08 14.49 -9.93
C SER A 12 -12.67 13.00 -10.03
N ALA A 13 -11.68 12.57 -9.26
CA ALA A 13 -11.25 11.18 -9.18
C ALA A 13 -12.05 10.35 -8.16
N ARG A 14 -12.95 10.97 -7.39
CA ARG A 14 -13.61 10.31 -6.24
C ARG A 14 -14.87 9.55 -6.56
N GLU A 15 -15.47 9.71 -7.74
CA GLU A 15 -16.64 8.93 -8.11
C GLU A 15 -16.50 8.44 -9.54
N ILE A 16 -15.86 7.28 -9.69
CA ILE A 16 -16.08 6.46 -10.88
C ILE A 16 -17.46 5.82 -10.69
N GLU A 17 -18.50 6.54 -11.10
CA GLU A 17 -19.90 6.10 -10.99
C GLU A 17 -20.16 4.85 -11.85
N ASP A 18 -19.30 4.58 -12.84
CA ASP A 18 -19.29 3.38 -13.66
C ASP A 18 -17.85 2.91 -13.96
N CYS A 19 -17.35 2.01 -13.11
CA CYS A 19 -16.01 1.42 -13.23
C CYS A 19 -15.82 0.67 -14.55
N GLU A 20 -16.86 0.00 -15.06
CA GLU A 20 -16.75 -0.77 -16.29
C GLU A 20 -16.52 0.14 -17.51
N LYS A 21 -17.26 1.25 -17.57
CA LYS A 21 -17.10 2.24 -18.64
C LYS A 21 -15.72 2.88 -18.61
N TYR A 22 -15.25 3.32 -17.43
CA TYR A 22 -13.92 3.92 -17.29
C TYR A 22 -12.81 2.96 -17.70
N ILE A 23 -12.92 1.68 -17.33
CA ILE A 23 -11.96 0.64 -17.73
C ILE A 23 -11.95 0.46 -19.25
N LYS A 24 -13.12 0.31 -19.89
CA LYS A 24 -13.22 0.14 -21.34
C LYS A 24 -12.69 1.34 -22.14
N GLU A 25 -12.95 2.55 -21.65
CA GLU A 25 -12.57 3.77 -22.37
C GLU A 25 -11.11 4.17 -22.17
N ASN A 26 -10.53 3.89 -21.00
CA ASN A 26 -9.21 4.43 -20.61
C ASN A 26 -8.14 3.38 -20.37
N LEU A 27 -8.52 2.13 -20.07
CA LEU A 27 -7.59 1.08 -19.64
C LEU A 27 -7.49 -0.08 -20.64
N ASP A 28 -8.49 -0.28 -21.49
CA ASP A 28 -8.38 -1.28 -22.56
C ASP A 28 -7.25 -0.91 -23.54
N LYS A 29 -6.32 -1.86 -23.69
CA LYS A 29 -5.18 -1.86 -24.63
C LYS A 29 -4.02 -0.88 -24.37
N LYS A 30 -4.07 0.00 -23.35
CA LYS A 30 -2.96 0.94 -23.06
C LYS A 30 -2.05 0.53 -21.91
N HIS A 31 -2.56 -0.19 -20.91
CA HIS A 31 -1.75 -0.86 -19.89
C HIS A 31 -2.49 -2.13 -19.48
N SER A 32 -2.15 -3.28 -20.07
CA SER A 32 -2.58 -4.52 -19.44
C SER A 32 -2.01 -4.51 -18.03
N ASN A 33 -2.82 -4.80 -17.01
CA ASN A 33 -2.34 -5.07 -15.64
C ASN A 33 -1.52 -6.39 -15.59
N GLN A 34 -0.91 -6.76 -16.71
CA GLN A 34 -0.12 -7.94 -17.00
C GLN A 34 1.35 -7.55 -16.79
N LEU A 35 1.80 -7.80 -15.57
CA LEU A 35 3.18 -7.58 -15.16
C LEU A 35 4.10 -8.73 -15.61
N ASN A 36 3.52 -9.89 -15.91
CA ASN A 36 4.19 -11.09 -16.33
C ASN A 36 3.24 -11.94 -17.19
N ASP A 37 3.80 -12.75 -18.10
CA ASP A 37 3.02 -13.67 -18.93
C ASP A 37 2.53 -14.90 -18.15
N ASP A 38 3.28 -15.30 -17.13
CA ASP A 38 2.87 -16.33 -16.17
C ASP A 38 1.88 -15.72 -15.17
N LYS A 39 0.66 -16.26 -15.15
CA LYS A 39 -0.43 -15.80 -14.27
C LYS A 39 -0.16 -16.00 -12.79
N ASP A 40 0.58 -17.04 -12.41
CA ASP A 40 0.92 -17.30 -11.01
C ASP A 40 1.96 -16.29 -10.53
N ILE A 41 2.97 -16.02 -11.36
CA ILE A 41 3.96 -14.97 -11.07
C ILE A 41 3.29 -13.59 -11.03
N GLN A 42 2.42 -13.28 -12.00
CA GLN A 42 1.66 -12.03 -12.02
C GLN A 42 0.83 -11.85 -10.74
N SER A 43 0.15 -12.90 -10.29
CA SER A 43 -0.63 -12.90 -9.05
C SER A 43 0.25 -12.58 -7.83
N LEU A 44 1.43 -13.19 -7.72
CA LEU A 44 2.38 -12.94 -6.63
C LEU A 44 2.94 -11.51 -6.67
N MET A 45 3.29 -10.99 -7.86
CA MET A 45 3.75 -9.60 -8.02
C MET A 45 2.67 -8.60 -7.57
N GLN A 46 1.41 -8.85 -7.90
CA GLN A 46 0.29 -8.03 -7.45
C GLN A 46 0.08 -8.14 -5.94
N ALA A 47 0.17 -9.35 -5.36
CA ALA A 47 0.07 -9.56 -3.92
C ALA A 47 1.14 -8.75 -3.16
N ILE A 48 2.38 -8.74 -3.65
CA ILE A 48 3.46 -7.89 -3.12
C ILE A 48 3.08 -6.41 -3.23
N LEU A 49 2.65 -5.95 -4.41
CA LEU A 49 2.30 -4.54 -4.64
C LEU A 49 1.19 -4.06 -3.69
N PHE A 50 0.13 -4.84 -3.52
CA PHE A 50 -0.96 -4.50 -2.60
C PHE A 50 -0.54 -4.59 -1.13
N GLY A 51 0.31 -5.57 -0.77
CA GLY A 51 0.92 -5.64 0.56
C GLY A 51 1.74 -4.39 0.87
N LEU A 52 2.59 -3.95 -0.06
CA LEU A 52 3.42 -2.76 0.09
C LEU A 52 2.60 -1.47 0.23
N LYS A 53 1.43 -1.36 -0.40
CA LYS A 53 0.53 -0.20 -0.15
C LYS A 53 0.11 -0.11 1.32
N GLY A 54 -0.16 -1.24 1.96
CA GLY A 54 -0.43 -1.31 3.40
C GLY A 54 0.76 -0.87 4.24
N VAL A 55 1.95 -1.42 3.94
CA VAL A 55 3.22 -1.04 4.59
C VAL A 55 3.46 0.47 4.49
N CYS A 56 3.35 1.04 3.29
CA CYS A 56 3.53 2.48 3.04
C CYS A 56 2.53 3.35 3.82
N THR A 57 1.31 2.87 4.01
CA THR A 57 0.30 3.61 4.79
C THR A 57 0.69 3.65 6.27
N TYR A 58 1.01 2.49 6.86
CA TYR A 58 1.36 2.40 8.27
C TYR A 58 2.65 3.16 8.60
N ILE A 59 3.68 3.04 7.77
CA ILE A 59 4.94 3.76 7.99
C ILE A 59 4.75 5.28 7.89
N SER A 60 3.91 5.76 6.96
CA SER A 60 3.61 7.18 6.84
C SER A 60 2.96 7.75 8.10
N HIS A 61 2.06 6.99 8.73
CA HIS A 61 1.44 7.39 10.00
C HIS A 61 2.44 7.35 11.17
N ALA A 62 3.30 6.32 11.24
CA ALA A 62 4.35 6.25 12.25
C ALA A 62 5.32 7.45 12.15
N TYR A 63 5.70 7.83 10.92
CA TYR A 63 6.62 8.94 10.66
C TYR A 63 6.05 10.29 11.08
N LEU A 64 4.73 10.48 10.91
CA LEU A 64 4.05 11.69 11.36
C LEU A 64 4.14 11.87 12.89
N LEU A 65 4.17 10.77 13.63
CA LEU A 65 4.32 10.73 15.08
C LEU A 65 5.80 10.66 15.54
N GLY A 66 6.75 10.76 14.61
CA GLY A 66 8.18 10.86 14.91
C GLY A 66 8.94 9.54 14.96
N GLU A 67 8.25 8.39 14.90
CA GLU A 67 8.89 7.08 14.87
C GLU A 67 9.34 6.73 13.45
N LYS A 68 10.64 6.46 13.27
CA LYS A 68 11.23 6.20 11.95
C LYS A 68 12.02 4.90 11.93
N ASN A 69 11.94 4.21 10.81
CA ASN A 69 12.77 3.05 10.51
C ASN A 69 13.11 3.07 9.01
N THR A 70 14.39 3.24 8.70
CA THR A 70 14.90 3.30 7.32
C THR A 70 14.97 1.94 6.65
N GLU A 71 15.06 0.85 7.41
CA GLU A 71 15.11 -0.51 6.85
C GLU A 71 13.80 -0.88 6.15
N ILE A 72 12.66 -0.42 6.68
CA ILE A 72 11.35 -0.61 6.04
C ILE A 72 11.33 0.08 4.67
N ASN A 73 11.86 1.31 4.56
CA ASN A 73 11.96 2.00 3.26
C ASN A 73 12.89 1.27 2.29
N THR A 74 14.03 0.80 2.79
CA THR A 74 14.96 -0.01 2.00
C THR A 74 14.25 -1.23 1.42
N PHE A 75 13.49 -1.96 2.25
CA PHE A 75 12.71 -3.10 1.78
C PHE A 75 11.63 -2.70 0.78
N ILE A 76 10.86 -1.63 1.01
CA ILE A 76 9.84 -1.14 0.06
C ILE A 76 10.48 -0.92 -1.32
N HIS A 77 11.63 -0.24 -1.38
CA HIS A 77 12.33 0.01 -2.64
C HIS A 77 12.85 -1.28 -3.29
N GLN A 78 13.39 -2.20 -2.51
CA GLN A 78 13.86 -3.50 -3.01
C GLN A 78 12.71 -4.34 -3.58
N ALA A 79 11.58 -4.43 -2.87
CA ALA A 79 10.42 -5.21 -3.28
C ALA A 79 9.73 -4.61 -4.53
N LEU A 80 9.65 -3.28 -4.63
CA LEU A 80 9.17 -2.62 -5.85
C LEU A 80 10.11 -2.84 -7.04
N ALA A 81 11.41 -2.81 -6.81
CA ALA A 81 12.41 -3.04 -7.86
C ALA A 81 12.44 -4.50 -8.35
N ALA A 82 11.99 -5.46 -7.55
CA ALA A 82 12.07 -6.89 -7.87
C ALA A 82 11.39 -7.27 -9.19
N GLY A 83 10.36 -6.55 -9.63
CA GLY A 83 9.71 -6.78 -10.94
C GLY A 83 10.47 -6.21 -12.15
N PHE A 84 11.48 -5.37 -11.93
CA PHE A 84 12.10 -4.55 -12.97
C PHE A 84 13.64 -4.56 -12.92
N ASP A 85 14.25 -5.37 -12.06
CA ASP A 85 15.71 -5.41 -11.85
C ASP A 85 16.44 -6.39 -12.79
N ASN A 86 15.78 -6.85 -13.85
CA ASN A 86 16.29 -7.80 -14.85
C ASN A 86 16.78 -9.15 -14.28
N LYS A 87 16.41 -9.50 -13.04
CA LYS A 87 16.73 -10.80 -12.47
C LYS A 87 15.57 -11.78 -12.68
N GLU A 88 15.90 -12.93 -13.24
CA GLU A 88 14.96 -14.05 -13.28
C GLU A 88 14.72 -14.60 -11.88
N ARG A 89 13.44 -14.85 -11.57
CA ARG A 89 12.99 -15.42 -10.31
C ARG A 89 11.99 -16.51 -10.62
N ASP A 90 12.18 -17.68 -10.03
CA ASP A 90 11.22 -18.76 -10.11
C ASP A 90 10.02 -18.50 -9.19
N LEU A 91 9.00 -19.35 -9.31
CA LEU A 91 7.79 -19.25 -8.49
C LEU A 91 8.10 -19.25 -6.99
N LYS A 92 9.08 -20.05 -6.56
CA LYS A 92 9.44 -20.15 -5.14
C LYS A 92 10.10 -18.86 -4.63
N ALA A 93 10.98 -18.24 -5.39
CA ALA A 93 11.57 -16.95 -5.05
C ALA A 93 10.50 -15.86 -4.91
N TRP A 94 9.47 -15.86 -5.77
CA TRP A 94 8.33 -14.93 -5.64
C TRP A 94 7.50 -15.20 -4.38
N ILE A 95 7.25 -16.47 -4.05
CA ILE A 95 6.56 -16.86 -2.79
C ILE A 95 7.37 -16.41 -1.57
N ASP A 96 8.69 -16.58 -1.60
CA ASP A 96 9.57 -16.16 -0.51
C ASP A 96 9.56 -14.62 -0.35
N LEU A 97 9.51 -13.86 -1.45
CA LEU A 97 9.36 -12.40 -1.41
C LEU A 97 7.99 -11.94 -0.89
N VAL A 98 6.91 -12.66 -1.19
CA VAL A 98 5.58 -12.42 -0.59
C VAL A 98 5.63 -12.62 0.92
N LYS A 99 6.26 -13.70 1.39
CA LYS A 99 6.44 -13.98 2.83
C LYS A 99 7.27 -12.90 3.51
N GLU A 100 8.34 -12.45 2.86
CA GLU A 100 9.16 -11.35 3.35
C GLU A 100 8.36 -10.03 3.44
N THR A 101 7.50 -9.76 2.45
CA THR A 101 6.56 -8.63 2.49
C THR A 101 5.63 -8.71 3.70
N GLY A 102 5.11 -9.90 4.01
CA GLY A 102 4.30 -10.14 5.21
C GLY A 102 5.07 -9.86 6.52
N LYS A 103 6.33 -10.29 6.60
CA LYS A 103 7.22 -10.00 7.74
C LYS A 103 7.41 -8.49 7.93
N TRP A 104 7.73 -7.75 6.88
CA TRP A 104 7.92 -6.31 6.96
C TRP A 104 6.64 -5.55 7.27
N ASN A 105 5.49 -6.04 6.80
CA ASN A 105 4.19 -5.51 7.21
C ASN A 105 3.97 -5.64 8.72
N PHE A 106 4.31 -6.78 9.31
CA PHE A 106 4.24 -6.98 10.75
C PHE A 106 5.20 -6.06 11.52
N GLU A 107 6.45 -5.90 11.07
CA GLU A 107 7.39 -4.96 11.70
C GLU A 107 6.92 -3.50 11.60
N THR A 108 6.27 -3.14 10.49
CA THR A 108 5.70 -1.79 10.32
C THR A 108 4.52 -1.55 11.26
N LEU A 109 3.68 -2.56 11.50
CA LEU A 109 2.60 -2.50 12.49
C LEU A 109 3.15 -2.30 13.90
N LYS A 110 4.25 -2.96 14.28
CA LYS A 110 4.90 -2.69 15.58
C LYS A 110 5.42 -1.26 15.69
N LEU A 111 6.01 -0.74 14.62
CA LEU A 111 6.48 0.65 14.59
C LEU A 111 5.31 1.62 14.76
N LEU A 112 4.19 1.37 14.07
CA LEU A 112 2.98 2.17 14.17
C LEU A 112 2.34 2.07 15.56
N ASP A 113 2.29 0.88 16.15
CA ASP A 113 1.79 0.67 17.52
C ASP A 113 2.62 1.47 18.54
N LYS A 114 3.94 1.38 18.46
CA LYS A 114 4.86 2.19 19.27
C LYS A 114 4.59 3.69 19.09
N ALA A 115 4.42 4.12 17.85
CA ALA A 115 4.13 5.51 17.52
C ALA A 115 2.79 5.98 18.11
N ASN A 116 1.73 5.18 17.99
CA ASN A 116 0.41 5.50 18.53
C ASN A 116 0.40 5.52 20.06
N CYS A 117 1.18 4.66 20.72
CA CYS A 117 1.30 4.65 22.18
C CYS A 117 1.90 5.95 22.76
N THR A 118 2.52 6.80 21.93
CA THR A 118 2.92 8.16 22.34
C THR A 118 1.72 9.07 22.67
N LEU A 119 0.54 8.74 22.14
CA LEU A 119 -0.74 9.40 22.44
C LEU A 119 -1.40 8.84 23.72
N GLY A 120 -0.79 7.84 24.35
CA GLY A 120 -1.33 7.08 25.46
C GLY A 120 -1.73 5.66 25.04
N ASN A 121 -1.55 4.71 25.95
CA ASN A 121 -1.93 3.32 25.70
C ASN A 121 -3.47 3.19 25.64
N PRO A 122 -4.02 2.48 24.64
CA PRO A 122 -5.45 2.24 24.58
C PRO A 122 -5.97 1.53 25.84
N THR A 123 -7.01 2.10 26.44
CA THR A 123 -7.76 1.50 27.55
C THR A 123 -9.23 1.36 27.17
N PRO A 124 -9.98 0.44 27.81
CA PRO A 124 -11.42 0.35 27.59
C PRO A 124 -12.11 1.69 27.89
N ASN A 125 -12.83 2.24 26.92
CA ASN A 125 -13.52 3.52 27.04
C ASN A 125 -14.95 3.43 26.47
N LEU A 126 -15.91 4.08 27.13
CA LEU A 126 -17.29 4.18 26.65
C LEU A 126 -17.39 5.29 25.61
N VAL A 127 -17.72 4.92 24.37
CA VAL A 127 -17.93 5.86 23.25
C VAL A 127 -19.42 6.00 22.95
N LYS A 128 -19.87 7.23 22.68
CA LYS A 128 -21.27 7.49 22.30
C LYS A 128 -21.46 7.15 20.82
N ALA A 129 -22.39 6.24 20.52
CA ALA A 129 -22.67 5.82 19.15
C ALA A 129 -23.69 6.72 18.40
N LYS A 130 -24.47 7.55 19.11
CA LYS A 130 -25.47 8.44 18.50
C LYS A 130 -25.02 9.90 18.56
N SER A 131 -25.15 10.61 17.46
CA SER A 131 -25.10 12.08 17.45
C SER A 131 -26.30 12.62 18.24
N LYS A 132 -26.08 13.61 19.11
CA LYS A 132 -27.20 14.42 19.62
C LYS A 132 -27.89 15.05 18.42
N GLU A 133 -29.17 14.75 18.21
CA GLU A 133 -30.01 15.58 17.34
C GLU A 133 -29.94 17.02 17.89
N LEU A 134 -29.47 17.94 17.05
CA LEU A 134 -29.40 19.37 17.33
C LEU A 134 -30.76 20.01 17.09
#